data_AF-A0A351XE46-F1
#
_entry.id   AF-A0A351XE46-F1
#
_cell.length_a   1.000
_cell.length_b   1.000
_cell.length_c   1.000
_cell.angle_alpha   90.00
_cell.angle_beta   90.00
_cell.angle_gamma   90.00
#
_symmetry.space_group_name_H-M   'P 1'
#
loop_
_entity.id
_entity.type
_entity.pdbx_description
1 polymer ?
#
loop_
_entity_poly.entity_id
_entity_poly.type
_entity_poly.pdbx_seq_one_letter_code
_entity_poly.pdbx_strand_id
1 'polypeptide(L)'
;RGYLVTMVNMYHDTMPKSPDAIVWPNPPRDPGWTEELLDMAIDGGYMLCGNPEEVCEQLNNYKDVGCDQVVFGLPTEGLTHDQTLEMVELFGDQVIPEHDGDRVHSTDRYRAQAQRSFPDFQYPIPEGIDVSIIPTTALLPLA
;
A
#
# COMPACT_ATOMS: atom_id res chain seq x y z
N ARG A 1 -14.47 -11.51 -4.65
CA ARG A 1 -13.68 -10.30 -4.93
C ARG A 1 -13.89 -9.31 -3.80
N GLY A 2 -12.82 -8.78 -3.21
CA GLY A 2 -12.91 -7.68 -2.25
C GLY A 2 -12.82 -8.06 -0.77
N TYR A 3 -12.38 -9.27 -0.44
CA TYR A 3 -12.15 -9.66 0.96
C TYR A 3 -11.09 -8.78 1.65
N LEU A 4 -10.08 -8.33 0.90
CA LEU A 4 -9.06 -7.40 1.40
C LEU A 4 -9.69 -6.17 2.06
N VAL A 5 -10.69 -5.56 1.43
CA VAL A 5 -11.40 -4.39 1.98
C VAL A 5 -12.14 -4.74 3.27
N THR A 6 -12.77 -5.91 3.36
CA THR A 6 -13.44 -6.34 4.60
C THR A 6 -12.46 -6.56 5.76
N MET A 7 -11.23 -7.01 5.47
CA MET A 7 -10.17 -7.18 6.45
C MET A 7 -9.56 -5.84 6.88
N VAL A 8 -9.37 -4.91 5.93
CA VAL A 8 -8.98 -3.52 6.25
C VAL A 8 -10.01 -2.90 7.19
N ASN A 9 -11.30 -3.02 6.89
CA ASN A 9 -12.37 -2.50 7.75
C ASN A 9 -12.47 -3.20 9.12
N MET A 10 -11.96 -4.43 9.23
CA MET A 10 -11.90 -5.16 10.50
C MET A 10 -10.79 -4.61 11.39
N TYR A 11 -9.58 -4.44 10.84
CA TYR A 11 -8.39 -4.10 11.62
C TYR A 11 -8.06 -2.62 11.72
N HIS A 12 -8.50 -1.79 10.77
CA HIS A 12 -8.18 -0.37 10.76
C HIS A 12 -9.02 0.37 11.81
N ASP A 13 -8.34 1.03 12.75
CA ASP A 13 -8.93 1.82 13.84
C ASP A 13 -8.46 3.29 13.86
N THR A 14 -7.48 3.64 13.02
CA THR A 14 -6.88 5.00 12.97
C THR A 14 -7.71 6.01 12.19
N MET A 15 -8.76 5.58 11.48
CA MET A 15 -9.73 6.44 10.79
C MET A 15 -11.15 5.90 10.97
N PRO A 16 -12.18 6.78 11.02
CA PRO A 16 -13.58 6.37 11.07
C PRO A 16 -13.96 5.52 9.87
N LYS A 17 -14.72 4.44 10.11
CA LYS A 17 -15.25 3.57 9.05
C LYS A 17 -16.36 4.29 8.30
N SER A 18 -16.42 4.07 6.99
CA SER A 18 -17.56 4.53 6.20
C SER A 18 -18.86 3.88 6.71
N PRO A 19 -20.01 4.59 6.73
CA PRO A 19 -21.27 4.02 7.21
C PRO A 19 -21.73 2.77 6.46
N ASP A 20 -21.29 2.60 5.22
CA ASP A 20 -21.56 1.48 4.32
C ASP A 20 -20.43 0.43 4.29
N ALA A 21 -19.42 0.56 5.14
CA ALA A 21 -18.28 -0.36 5.20
C ALA A 21 -18.72 -1.78 5.62
N ILE A 22 -18.37 -2.78 4.80
CA ILE A 22 -18.55 -4.20 5.13
C ILE A 22 -17.37 -4.66 5.97
N VAL A 23 -17.66 -5.28 7.12
CA VAL A 23 -16.66 -5.83 8.06
C VAL A 23 -16.79 -7.35 8.11
N TRP A 24 -15.66 -8.05 8.03
CA TRP A 24 -15.60 -9.51 8.24
C TRP A 24 -16.24 -9.90 9.59
N PRO A 25 -17.08 -10.96 9.68
CA PRO A 25 -17.26 -12.06 8.75
C PRO A 25 -18.31 -11.87 7.65
N ASN A 26 -18.87 -10.66 7.49
CA ASN A 26 -19.86 -10.44 6.43
C ASN A 26 -19.19 -10.53 5.05
N PRO A 27 -19.81 -11.24 4.08
CA PRO A 27 -19.23 -11.41 2.76
C PRO A 27 -19.15 -10.07 2.01
N PRO A 28 -18.12 -9.85 1.19
CA PRO A 28 -18.05 -8.68 0.32
C PRO A 28 -19.25 -8.67 -0.64
N ARG A 29 -19.75 -7.48 -0.93
CA ARG A 29 -20.83 -7.30 -1.91
C ARG A 29 -20.25 -7.41 -3.30
N ASP A 30 -20.82 -8.28 -4.13
CA ASP A 30 -20.59 -8.23 -5.57
C ASP A 30 -21.34 -7.03 -6.15
N PRO A 31 -20.63 -6.06 -6.75
CA PRO A 31 -21.29 -4.91 -7.35
C PRO A 31 -22.04 -5.24 -8.65
N GLY A 32 -21.85 -6.44 -9.23
CA GLY A 32 -22.46 -6.81 -10.51
C GLY A 32 -21.82 -6.01 -11.66
N TRP A 33 -20.51 -6.21 -11.85
CA TRP A 33 -19.69 -5.44 -12.79
C TRP A 33 -20.30 -5.35 -14.19
N THR A 34 -20.55 -4.12 -14.63
CA THR A 34 -20.86 -3.76 -16.03
C THR A 34 -19.72 -2.90 -16.60
N GLU A 35 -19.69 -2.72 -17.92
CA GLU A 35 -18.72 -1.83 -18.56
C GLU A 35 -18.87 -0.39 -18.05
N GLU A 36 -20.09 0.10 -17.89
CA GLU A 36 -20.33 1.47 -17.38
C GLU A 36 -19.87 1.63 -15.93
N LEU A 37 -19.99 0.58 -15.11
CA LEU A 37 -19.49 0.60 -13.74
C LEU A 37 -17.96 0.53 -13.69
N LEU A 38 -17.35 -0.18 -14.64
CA LEU A 38 -15.90 -0.23 -14.78
C LEU A 38 -15.34 1.14 -15.16
N ASP A 39 -15.92 1.79 -16.17
CA ASP A 39 -15.52 3.14 -16.59
C ASP A 39 -15.67 4.13 -15.44
N MET A 40 -16.80 4.10 -14.72
CA MET A 40 -17.00 4.92 -13.52
C MET A 40 -15.92 4.67 -12.45
N ALA A 41 -15.51 3.42 -12.25
CA ALA A 41 -14.49 3.09 -11.26
C ALA A 41 -13.10 3.58 -11.66
N ILE A 42 -12.78 3.55 -12.95
CA ILE A 42 -11.52 4.08 -13.51
C ILE A 42 -11.52 5.61 -13.40
N ASP A 43 -12.57 6.27 -13.89
CA ASP A 43 -12.73 7.74 -13.83
C ASP A 43 -12.70 8.27 -12.39
N GLY A 44 -13.28 7.51 -11.45
CA GLY A 44 -13.28 7.85 -10.03
C GLY A 44 -11.97 7.58 -9.31
N GLY A 45 -10.96 6.99 -9.96
CA GLY A 45 -9.69 6.61 -9.33
C GLY A 45 -9.84 5.48 -8.30
N TYR A 46 -10.89 4.65 -8.43
CA TYR A 46 -11.09 3.47 -7.57
C TYR A 46 -10.36 2.23 -8.09
N MET A 47 -10.00 2.22 -9.38
CA MET A 47 -9.28 1.15 -10.04
C MET A 47 -8.35 1.73 -11.10
N LEU A 48 -7.15 1.16 -11.21
CA LEU A 48 -6.29 1.41 -12.35
C LEU A 48 -6.36 0.19 -13.28
N CYS A 49 -6.72 0.43 -14.53
CA CYS A 49 -6.92 -0.64 -15.52
C CYS A 49 -6.67 -0.10 -16.93
N GLY A 50 -5.96 -0.87 -17.74
CA GLY A 50 -5.59 -0.47 -19.09
C GLY A 50 -4.22 -1.00 -19.49
N ASN A 51 -3.72 -0.50 -20.61
CA ASN A 51 -2.33 -0.65 -21.00
C ASN A 51 -1.40 0.24 -20.13
N PRO A 52 -0.07 0.08 -20.20
CA PRO A 52 0.85 0.86 -19.37
C PRO A 52 0.72 2.38 -19.52
N GLU A 53 0.46 2.88 -20.73
CA GLU A 53 0.31 4.32 -21.02
C GLU A 53 -0.94 4.88 -20.31
N GLU A 54 -2.07 4.17 -20.42
CA GLU A 54 -3.33 4.52 -19.74
C GLU A 54 -3.16 4.51 -18.21
N VAL A 55 -2.44 3.53 -17.67
CA VAL A 55 -2.17 3.44 -16.23
C VAL A 55 -1.27 4.61 -15.76
N CYS A 56 -0.27 5.00 -16.55
CA CYS A 56 0.56 6.18 -16.27
C CYS A 56 -0.28 7.47 -16.25
N GLU A 57 -1.20 7.62 -17.19
CA GLU A 57 -2.13 8.75 -17.21
C GLU A 57 -3.02 8.78 -15.97
N GLN A 58 -3.60 7.62 -15.60
CA GLN A 58 -4.43 7.48 -14.40
C GLN A 58 -3.67 7.81 -13.11
N LEU A 59 -2.36 7.50 -13.04
CA LEU A 59 -1.52 7.81 -11.88
C LEU A 59 -1.30 9.31 -11.66
N ASN A 60 -1.38 10.13 -12.70
CA ASN A 60 -1.23 11.57 -12.57
C ASN A 60 -2.29 12.19 -11.63
N ASN A 61 -3.49 11.61 -11.58
CA ASN A 61 -4.54 12.07 -10.68
C ASN A 61 -4.12 12.03 -9.19
N TYR A 62 -3.38 11.00 -8.77
CA TYR A 62 -2.87 10.90 -7.40
C TYR A 62 -1.76 11.91 -7.14
N LYS A 63 -0.89 12.12 -8.14
CA LYS A 63 0.19 13.09 -8.08
C LYS A 63 -0.35 14.51 -7.92
N ASP A 64 -1.40 14.86 -8.65
CA ASP A 64 -2.02 16.19 -8.63
C ASP A 64 -2.68 16.51 -7.27
N VAL A 65 -3.16 15.49 -6.56
CA VAL A 65 -3.70 15.62 -5.19
C VAL A 65 -2.58 15.72 -4.14
N GLY A 66 -1.32 15.47 -4.52
CA GLY A 66 -0.17 15.51 -3.63
C GLY A 66 0.09 14.21 -2.88
N CYS A 67 -0.34 13.06 -3.41
CA CYS A 67 0.04 11.76 -2.86
C CYS A 67 1.55 11.51 -3.07
N ASP A 68 2.29 11.33 -1.99
CA ASP A 68 3.73 11.02 -2.04
C ASP A 68 4.04 9.54 -2.28
N GLN A 69 3.07 8.65 -2.03
CA GLN A 69 3.22 7.21 -2.19
C GLN A 69 1.86 6.56 -2.51
N VAL A 70 1.90 5.55 -3.38
CA VAL A 70 0.77 4.67 -3.69
C VAL A 70 1.15 3.22 -3.40
N VAL A 71 0.17 2.42 -2.97
CA VAL A 71 0.31 0.99 -2.73
C VAL A 71 -0.75 0.27 -3.53
N PHE A 72 -0.34 -0.67 -4.38
CA PHE A 72 -1.26 -1.38 -5.26
C PHE A 72 -1.66 -2.72 -4.67
N GLY A 73 -2.96 -2.96 -4.60
CA GLY A 73 -3.51 -4.30 -4.42
C GLY A 73 -3.60 -4.99 -5.79
N LEU A 74 -3.00 -6.17 -5.91
CA LEU A 74 -3.07 -6.94 -7.16
C LEU A 74 -4.43 -7.67 -7.26
N PRO A 75 -5.05 -7.75 -8.44
CA PRO A 75 -6.26 -8.54 -8.67
C PRO A 75 -5.93 -10.05 -8.67
N THR A 76 -5.56 -10.59 -7.51
CA THR A 76 -5.20 -12.01 -7.35
C THR A 76 -6.41 -12.95 -7.46
N GLU A 77 -7.62 -12.41 -7.32
CA GLU A 77 -8.85 -13.15 -7.51
C GLU A 77 -9.23 -13.17 -9.01
N GLY A 78 -8.88 -14.25 -9.70
CA GLY A 78 -9.28 -14.50 -11.10
C GLY A 78 -8.13 -14.54 -12.11
N LEU A 79 -6.91 -14.16 -11.70
CA LEU A 79 -5.70 -14.33 -12.49
C LEU A 79 -4.94 -15.59 -12.05
N THR A 80 -4.24 -16.22 -12.98
CA THR A 80 -3.26 -17.26 -12.65
C THR A 80 -2.03 -16.64 -12.00
N HIS A 81 -1.21 -17.48 -11.37
CA HIS A 81 0.07 -17.04 -10.81
C HIS A 81 0.96 -16.39 -11.88
N ASP A 82 1.09 -17.02 -13.04
CA ASP A 82 1.93 -16.54 -14.14
C ASP A 82 1.43 -15.19 -14.68
N GLN A 83 0.11 -15.03 -14.84
CA GLN A 83 -0.49 -13.75 -15.24
C GLN A 83 -0.24 -12.64 -14.20
N THR A 84 -0.23 -13.01 -12.91
CA THR A 84 0.09 -12.06 -11.84
C THR A 84 1.54 -11.62 -11.92
N LEU A 85 2.47 -12.55 -12.19
CA LEU A 85 3.89 -12.25 -12.37
C LEU A 85 4.14 -11.38 -13.60
N GLU A 86 3.53 -11.73 -14.74
CA GLU A 86 3.61 -10.95 -15.98
C GLU A 86 3.13 -9.51 -15.77
N MET A 87 2.01 -9.33 -15.07
CA MET A 87 1.50 -8.00 -14.72
C MET A 87 2.48 -7.22 -13.82
N VAL A 88 3.09 -7.88 -12.83
CA VAL A 88 4.09 -7.26 -11.94
C VAL A 88 5.34 -6.84 -12.72
N GLU A 89 5.81 -7.69 -13.63
CA GLU A 89 6.95 -7.40 -14.51
C GLU A 89 6.63 -6.22 -15.44
N LEU A 90 5.48 -6.26 -16.12
CA LEU A 90 5.02 -5.18 -17.01
C LEU A 90 4.89 -3.85 -16.28
N PHE A 91 4.30 -3.86 -15.08
CA PHE A 91 4.15 -2.66 -14.25
C PHE A 91 5.52 -2.11 -13.80
N GLY A 92 6.42 -3.00 -13.38
CA GLY A 92 7.78 -2.63 -12.95
C GLY A 92 8.63 -2.07 -14.08
N ASP A 93 8.50 -2.59 -15.30
CA ASP A 93 9.32 -2.20 -16.44
C ASP A 93 8.77 -1.00 -17.21
N GLN A 94 7.45 -0.82 -17.25
CA GLN A 94 6.81 0.20 -18.10
C GLN A 94 6.17 1.35 -17.31
N VAL A 95 5.65 1.11 -16.11
CA VAL A 95 4.90 2.13 -15.35
C VAL A 95 5.79 2.83 -14.32
N ILE A 96 6.48 2.07 -13.47
CA ILE A 96 7.32 2.66 -12.41
C ILE A 96 8.36 3.64 -12.97
N PRO A 97 9.10 3.35 -14.06
CA PRO A 97 10.15 4.25 -14.54
C PRO A 97 9.65 5.63 -15.02
N GLU A 98 8.40 5.74 -15.45
CA GLU A 98 7.79 7.02 -15.88
C GLU A 98 7.48 7.94 -14.70
N HIS A 99 7.31 7.38 -13.49
CA HIS A 99 6.97 8.13 -12.27
C HIS A 99 8.11 8.21 -11.25
N ASP A 100 8.96 7.18 -11.18
CA ASP A 100 10.09 7.05 -10.26
C ASP A 100 11.34 6.61 -11.04
N GLY A 101 11.93 7.56 -11.77
CA GLY A 101 13.17 7.33 -12.52
C GLY A 101 14.43 7.33 -11.64
N ASP A 102 14.30 7.63 -10.34
CA ASP A 102 15.42 7.52 -9.39
C ASP A 102 15.57 6.07 -8.93
N ARG A 103 16.79 5.55 -8.95
CA ARG A 103 17.06 4.21 -8.39
C ARG A 103 16.95 4.19 -6.87
N VAL A 104 16.92 5.36 -6.24
CA VAL A 104 16.75 5.52 -4.80
C VAL A 104 15.34 6.01 -4.53
N HIS A 105 14.55 5.23 -3.80
CA HIS A 105 13.20 5.63 -3.42
C HIS A 105 13.20 7.00 -2.73
N SER A 106 12.26 7.87 -3.10
CA SER A 106 12.10 9.21 -2.51
C SER A 106 12.08 9.19 -0.98
N THR A 107 11.42 8.18 -0.39
CA THR A 107 11.33 8.00 1.07
C THR A 107 12.67 7.71 1.74
N ASP A 108 13.64 7.10 1.04
CA ASP A 108 15.00 6.89 1.59
C ASP A 108 15.72 8.22 1.77
N ARG A 109 15.56 9.14 0.81
CA ARG A 109 16.12 10.50 0.91
C ARG A 109 15.48 11.26 2.07
N TYR A 110 14.16 11.18 2.22
CA TYR A 110 13.45 11.82 3.34
C TYR A 110 13.88 11.26 4.69
N ARG A 111 14.01 9.93 4.82
CA ARG A 111 14.51 9.31 6.06
C ARG A 111 15.95 9.73 6.37
N ALA A 112 16.81 9.80 5.36
CA ALA A 112 18.20 10.21 5.53
C ALA A 112 18.35 11.68 6.00
N GLN A 113 17.40 12.54 5.64
CA GLN A 113 17.40 13.96 6.03
C GLN A 113 16.49 14.26 7.23
N ALA A 114 15.73 13.29 7.73
CA ALA A 114 14.77 13.49 8.80
C ALA A 114 15.47 13.92 10.09
N GLN A 115 15.09 15.09 10.59
CA GLN A 115 15.52 15.57 11.90
C GLN A 115 14.50 15.14 12.96
N ARG A 116 14.98 14.45 14.01
CA ARG A 116 14.12 14.06 15.14
C ARG A 116 13.54 15.31 15.79
N SER A 117 12.21 15.38 15.80
CA SER A 117 11.47 16.43 16.53
C SER A 117 11.30 16.10 18.02
N PHE A 118 11.40 14.81 18.38
CA PHE A 118 11.21 14.32 19.75
C PHE A 118 12.38 13.44 20.17
N PRO A 119 12.71 13.44 21.48
CA PRO A 119 13.70 12.51 22.03
C PRO A 119 13.22 11.06 21.89
N ASP A 120 14.16 10.12 21.78
CA ASP A 120 13.90 8.67 21.69
C ASP A 120 13.02 8.15 22.82
N PHE A 121 13.18 8.74 24.01
CA PHE A 121 12.45 8.37 25.20
C PHE A 121 11.83 9.62 25.82
N GLN A 122 10.60 9.47 26.32
CA GLN A 122 9.89 10.54 27.03
C GLN A 122 10.60 10.95 28.34
N TYR A 123 11.43 10.06 28.89
CA TYR A 123 12.19 10.25 30.12
C TYR A 123 13.66 9.83 29.91
N PRO A 124 14.61 10.36 30.68
CA PRO A 124 15.99 9.91 30.63
C PRO A 124 16.07 8.40 30.93
N ILE A 125 16.93 7.70 30.18
CA ILE A 125 17.24 6.30 30.46
C ILE A 125 17.88 6.24 31.86
N PRO A 126 17.35 5.44 32.80
CA PRO A 126 17.96 5.30 34.11
C PRO A 126 19.42 4.86 34.00
N GLU A 127 20.30 5.54 34.73
CA GLU A 127 21.72 5.17 34.80
C GLU A 127 21.88 3.75 35.37
N GLY A 128 22.78 2.96 34.80
CA GLY A 128 23.07 1.59 35.26
C GLY A 128 22.21 0.48 34.63
N ILE A 129 21.35 0.80 33.66
CA ILE A 129 20.70 -0.23 32.82
C ILE A 129 21.66 -0.63 31.69
N ASP A 130 22.37 -1.75 31.89
CA ASP A 130 23.14 -2.43 30.85
C ASP A 130 22.30 -3.60 30.31
N VAL A 131 21.61 -3.39 29.18
CA VAL A 131 20.95 -4.47 28.43
C VAL A 131 21.97 -5.14 27.51
N SER A 132 22.89 -5.90 28.11
CA SER A 132 23.89 -6.71 27.40
C SER A 132 23.30 -7.99 26.80
N ILE A 133 22.05 -8.34 27.14
CA ILE A 133 21.37 -9.53 26.69
C ILE A 133 20.11 -9.09 25.94
N ILE A 134 20.11 -9.28 24.62
CA ILE A 134 18.87 -9.26 23.83
C ILE A 134 17.95 -10.31 24.46
N PRO A 135 16.72 -9.97 24.90
CA PRO A 135 15.80 -10.95 25.45
C PRO A 135 15.70 -12.13 24.49
N THR A 136 15.66 -13.37 24.99
CA THR A 136 15.65 -14.56 24.13
C THR A 136 14.49 -14.55 23.12
N THR A 137 13.43 -13.79 23.42
CA THR A 137 12.27 -13.53 22.55
C THR A 137 12.52 -12.57 21.40
N ALA A 138 13.61 -11.81 21.42
CA ALA A 138 14.03 -10.84 20.41
C ALA A 138 15.22 -11.33 19.56
N LEU A 139 15.62 -12.60 19.71
CA LEU A 139 16.56 -13.24 18.79
C LEU A 139 15.85 -13.51 17.46
N LEU A 140 16.46 -13.07 16.35
CA LEU A 140 16.02 -13.45 15.01
C LEU A 140 15.96 -14.99 14.91
N PRO A 141 14.96 -15.57 14.23
CA PRO A 141 14.92 -17.01 14.00
C PRO A 141 16.25 -17.46 13.39
N LEU A 142 16.88 -18.47 13.98
CA LEU A 142 18.04 -19.11 13.38
C LEU A 142 17.63 -19.65 12.00
N ALA A 143 18.43 -19.31 10.98
CA ALA A 143 18.25 -19.70 9.59
C ALA A 143 18.15 -21.22 9.39
#